data_AF-A0A3N5K4K5-F1
#
_entry.id   AF-A0A3N5K4K5-F1
#
_cell.length_a   1.000
_cell.length_b   1.000
_cell.length_c   1.000
_cell.angle_alpha   90.00
_cell.angle_beta   90.00
_cell.angle_gamma   90.00
#
_symmetry.space_group_name_H-M   'P 1'
#
loop_
_entity.id
_entity.type
_entity.pdbx_description
1 polymer ?
#
loop_
_entity_poly.entity_id
_entity_poly.type
_entity_poly.pdbx_seq_one_letter_code
_entity_poly.pdbx_strand_id
1 'polypeptide(L)'
;MAVTDELLNKVTWKIPNALVLIGSRAGEERNAMTASWVTQLSMEPVLIGVGVDNDAVTHRLITAGGSFTVNLWNAEDTKVFVK
;
A
#
# COMPACT_ATOMS: atom_id res chain seq x y z
N MET A 1 9.48 15.09 25.09
CA MET A 1 10.02 15.77 23.89
C MET A 1 9.09 15.46 22.74
N ALA A 2 8.60 16.45 21.99
CA ALA A 2 7.69 16.21 20.88
C ALA A 2 8.43 15.52 19.72
N VAL A 3 7.79 14.56 19.07
CA VAL A 3 8.32 13.91 17.86
C VAL A 3 7.96 14.80 16.66
N THR A 4 8.95 15.21 15.87
CA THR A 4 8.73 15.99 14.65
C THR A 4 8.45 15.08 13.47
N ASP A 5 7.72 15.58 12.47
CA ASP A 5 7.44 14.83 11.23
C ASP A 5 8.72 14.44 10.49
N GLU A 6 9.73 15.31 10.50
CA GLU A 6 11.04 15.03 9.90
C GLU A 6 11.73 13.84 10.59
N LEU A 7 11.73 13.81 11.92
CA LEU A 7 12.30 12.71 12.68
C LEU A 7 11.52 11.41 12.41
N LEU A 8 10.19 11.48 12.40
CA LEU A 8 9.33 10.34 12.11
C LEU A 8 9.65 9.74 10.73
N ASN A 9 9.66 10.57 9.68
CA ASN A 9 9.96 10.15 8.31
C ASN A 9 11.37 9.53 8.19
N LYS A 10 12.38 10.14 8.81
CA LYS A 10 13.76 9.61 8.76
C LYS A 10 13.89 8.23 9.40
N VAL A 11 13.10 7.96 10.45
CA VAL A 11 13.11 6.66 11.14
C VAL A 11 12.26 5.64 10.38
N THR A 12 11.05 5.98 9.97
CA THR A 12 10.13 5.04 9.31
C THR A 12 10.63 4.59 7.94
N TRP A 13 11.37 5.44 7.22
CA TRP A 13 12.01 5.05 5.94
C TRP A 13 13.05 3.94 6.08
N LYS A 14 13.50 3.61 7.30
CA LYS A 14 14.41 2.47 7.52
C LYS A 14 13.68 1.13 7.59
N ILE A 15 12.34 1.13 7.65
CA ILE A 15 11.56 -0.10 7.68
C ILE A 15 11.50 -0.66 6.25
N PRO A 16 12.03 -1.88 6.01
CA PRO A 16 11.92 -2.50 4.69
C PRO A 16 10.45 -2.84 4.42
N ASN A 17 9.97 -2.41 3.25
CA ASN A 17 8.61 -2.67 2.81
C ASN A 17 8.64 -3.17 1.37
N ALA A 18 7.69 -4.03 1.01
CA ALA A 18 7.47 -4.38 -0.39
C ALA A 18 6.91 -3.17 -1.13
N LEU A 19 7.31 -2.97 -2.39
CA LEU A 19 6.60 -2.07 -3.29
C LEU A 19 5.53 -2.87 -4.01
N VAL A 20 4.28 -2.40 -3.95
CA VAL A 20 3.13 -3.05 -4.62
C VAL A 20 2.31 -2.03 -5.38
N LEU A 21 1.50 -2.52 -6.32
CA LEU A 21 0.41 -1.77 -6.93
C LEU A 21 -0.93 -2.23 -6.36
N ILE A 22 -1.67 -1.30 -5.76
CA ILE A 22 -3.04 -1.52 -5.30
C ILE A 22 -4.00 -1.13 -6.41
N GLY A 23 -4.71 -2.11 -6.96
CA GLY A 23 -5.73 -1.90 -7.97
C GLY A 23 -7.11 -1.71 -7.32
N SER A 24 -7.93 -0.84 -7.92
CA SER A 24 -9.30 -0.55 -7.47
C SER A 24 -10.21 -0.29 -8.66
N ARG A 25 -11.50 -0.60 -8.52
CA ARG A 25 -12.51 -0.41 -9.57
C ARG A 25 -13.88 -0.18 -8.95
N ALA A 26 -14.64 0.77 -9.51
CA ALA A 26 -16.08 0.90 -9.25
C ALA A 26 -16.80 1.20 -10.58
N GLY A 27 -17.70 0.32 -11.00
CA GLY A 27 -18.32 0.41 -12.34
C GLY A 27 -17.26 0.35 -13.44
N GLU A 28 -17.19 1.39 -14.28
CA GLU A 28 -16.19 1.50 -15.36
C GLU A 28 -14.92 2.26 -14.94
N GLU A 29 -14.93 2.93 -13.79
CA GLU A 29 -13.76 3.66 -13.30
C GLU A 29 -12.74 2.69 -12.68
N ARG A 30 -11.47 2.84 -13.06
CA ARG A 30 -10.34 2.03 -12.56
C ARG A 30 -9.20 2.93 -12.14
N ASN A 31 -8.52 2.56 -11.06
CA ASN A 31 -7.31 3.22 -10.60
C ASN A 31 -6.28 2.20 -10.09
N ALA A 32 -5.01 2.55 -10.20
CA ALA A 32 -3.91 1.83 -9.55
C ALA A 32 -3.02 2.82 -8.81
N MET A 33 -2.57 2.44 -7.61
CA MET A 33 -1.73 3.28 -6.76
C MET A 33 -0.53 2.48 -6.26
N THR A 34 0.65 3.08 -6.26
CA THR A 34 1.81 2.49 -5.60
C THR A 34 1.64 2.56 -4.09
N ALA A 35 1.89 1.46 -3.39
CA ALA A 35 1.85 1.40 -1.94
C ALA A 35 3.02 0.59 -1.40
N SER A 36 3.46 0.94 -0.20
CA SER A 36 4.46 0.18 0.55
C SER A 36 3.90 -0.45 1.82
N TRP A 37 2.79 0.07 2.36
CA TRP A 37 2.17 -0.49 3.54
C TRP A 37 1.20 -1.61 3.17
N VAL A 38 1.72 -2.85 3.14
CA VAL A 38 0.96 -4.09 2.95
C VAL A 38 1.42 -5.12 3.96
N THR A 39 0.51 -5.87 4.59
CA THR A 39 0.87 -6.91 5.56
C THR A 39 -0.18 -8.02 5.63
N GLN A 40 0.25 -9.24 5.99
CA GLN A 40 -0.68 -10.30 6.35
C GLN A 40 -1.21 -10.06 7.77
N LEU A 41 -2.53 -10.03 7.91
CA LEU A 41 -3.23 -9.80 9.18
C LEU A 41 -3.62 -11.11 9.88
N SER A 42 -3.83 -12.18 9.12
CA SER A 42 -4.23 -13.49 9.65
C SER A 42 -3.81 -14.61 8.69
N MET A 43 -3.52 -15.78 9.27
CA MET A 43 -3.22 -17.01 8.54
C MET A 43 -4.48 -17.86 8.30
N GLU A 44 -5.44 -17.82 9.24
CA GLU A 44 -6.71 -18.55 9.14
C GLU A 44 -7.85 -17.72 9.80
N PRO A 45 -8.78 -17.15 9.01
CA PRO A 45 -8.76 -17.08 7.55
C PRO A 45 -7.58 -16.24 7.06
N VAL A 46 -7.15 -16.46 5.81
CA VAL A 46 -6.08 -15.63 5.20
C VAL A 46 -6.60 -14.20 5.01
N LEU A 47 -5.97 -13.24 5.69
CA LEU A 47 -6.31 -11.82 5.58
C LEU A 47 -5.08 -10.99 5.22
N ILE A 48 -5.24 -10.05 4.29
CA ILE A 48 -4.23 -9.07 3.88
C ILE A 48 -4.77 -7.66 4.15
N GLY A 49 -3.97 -6.81 4.79
CA GLY A 49 -4.26 -5.41 5.03
C GLY A 49 -3.36 -4.50 4.19
N VAL A 50 -3.92 -3.36 3.75
CA VAL A 50 -3.20 -2.31 3.04
C VAL A 50 -3.50 -0.95 3.65
N GLY A 51 -2.49 -0.10 3.76
CA GLY A 51 -2.66 1.30 4.14
C GLY A 51 -2.99 2.16 2.92
N VAL A 52 -4.11 2.86 2.93
CA VAL A 52 -4.55 3.77 1.86
C VAL A 52 -4.96 5.10 2.48
N ASP A 53 -4.52 6.20 1.90
CA ASP A 53 -4.96 7.54 2.31
C ASP A 53 -6.47 7.70 2.05
N ASN A 54 -7.19 8.30 2.99
CA ASN A 54 -8.63 8.52 2.90
C ASN A 54 -9.01 9.42 1.72
N ASP A 55 -8.12 10.34 1.35
CA ASP A 55 -8.32 11.28 0.23
C ASP A 55 -7.93 10.68 -1.13
N ALA A 56 -7.35 9.47 -1.15
CA ALA A 56 -6.95 8.81 -2.39
C ALA A 56 -8.16 8.34 -3.22
N VAL A 57 -8.06 8.51 -4.55
CA VAL A 57 -9.02 7.92 -5.51
C VAL A 57 -9.19 6.42 -5.28
N THR A 58 -8.10 5.72 -4.97
CA THR A 58 -8.09 4.30 -4.62
C THR A 58 -9.03 3.99 -3.45
N HIS A 59 -8.99 4.77 -2.37
CA HIS A 59 -9.86 4.54 -1.21
C HIS A 59 -11.33 4.65 -1.62
N ARG A 60 -11.72 5.73 -2.30
CA ARG A 60 -13.09 5.92 -2.82
C ARG A 60 -13.54 4.73 -3.68
N LEU A 61 -12.69 4.26 -4.59
CA LEU A 61 -13.03 3.16 -5.49
C LEU A 61 -13.10 1.80 -4.77
N ILE A 62 -12.24 1.54 -3.79
CA ILE A 62 -12.31 0.32 -2.97
C ILE A 62 -13.60 0.31 -2.16
N THR A 63 -13.96 1.43 -1.52
CA THR A 63 -15.20 1.53 -0.74
C THR A 63 -16.43 1.35 -1.62
N ALA A 64 -16.47 1.98 -2.80
CA ALA A 64 -17.59 1.87 -3.72
C ALA A 64 -17.67 0.50 -4.45
N GLY A 65 -16.52 -0.10 -4.75
CA GLY A 65 -16.40 -1.36 -5.50
C GLY A 65 -16.37 -2.62 -4.63
N GLY A 66 -16.13 -2.48 -3.33
CA GLY A 66 -16.09 -3.59 -2.36
C GLY A 66 -14.90 -4.54 -2.49
N SER A 67 -13.90 -4.22 -3.31
CA SER A 67 -12.73 -5.07 -3.55
C SER A 67 -11.51 -4.29 -4.01
N PHE A 68 -10.34 -4.89 -3.84
CA PHE A 68 -9.05 -4.39 -4.33
C PHE A 68 -8.15 -5.55 -4.74
N THR A 69 -7.09 -5.23 -5.49
CA THR A 69 -6.02 -6.18 -5.80
C THR A 69 -4.69 -5.70 -5.22
N VAL A 70 -3.82 -6.65 -4.86
CA VAL A 70 -2.42 -6.38 -4.51
C VAL A 70 -1.55 -7.03 -5.58
N ASN A 71 -0.78 -6.22 -6.30
CA ASN A 71 0.06 -6.68 -7.39
C ASN A 71 1.52 -6.47 -7.01
N LEU A 72 2.27 -7.57 -6.93
CA LEU A 72 3.71 -7.56 -6.70
C LEU A 72 4.42 -7.37 -8.04
N TRP A 73 5.50 -6.57 -8.01
CA TRP A 73 6.40 -6.47 -9.15
C TRP A 73 7.22 -7.75 -9.31
N ASN A 74 7.68 -8.03 -10.54
CA ASN A 74 8.66 -9.07 -10.75
C ASN A 74 9.94 -8.73 -9.98
N ALA A 75 10.52 -9.70 -9.29
CA ALA A 75 11.75 -9.55 -8.54
C ALA A 75 12.91 -9.02 -9.41
N GLU A 76 12.95 -9.42 -10.70
CA GLU A 76 13.94 -8.98 -11.68
C GLU A 76 13.84 -7.48 -12.02
N ASP A 77 12.63 -6.91 -11.91
CA ASP A 77 12.34 -5.49 -12.19
C ASP A 77 12.37 -4.63 -10.92
N THR A 78 12.54 -5.24 -9.75
CA THR A 78 12.66 -4.54 -8.47
C THR A 78 14.09 -4.45 -8.00
N LYS A 79 14.48 -3.29 -7.49
CA LYS A 79 15.75 -3.09 -6.77
C LYS A 79 15.45 -2.73 -5.33
N VAL A 80 16.28 -3.22 -4.41
CA VAL A 80 16.27 -2.75 -3.03
C VAL A 80 16.48 -1.23 -3.07
N PHE A 81 15.59 -0.50 -2.41
CA PHE A 81 15.77 0.94 -2.27
C PHE A 81 17.01 1.19 -1.40
N VAL A 82 18.10 1.60 -2.03
CA VAL A 82 19.33 2.04 -1.33
C VAL A 82 19.30 3.55 -1.31
N LYS A 83 19.32 4.14 -0.12
CA LYS A 83 19.36 5.60 0.06
C LYS A 83 20.77 6.14 -0.09
#